data_AF-A0A8J7GQP3-F1
#
_entry.id   AF-A0A8J7GQP3-F1
#
_cell.length_a   1.000
_cell.length_b   1.000
_cell.length_c   1.000
_cell.angle_alpha   90.00
_cell.angle_beta   90.00
_cell.angle_gamma   90.00
#
_symmetry.space_group_name_H-M   'P 1'
#
loop_
_entity.id
_entity.type
_entity.pdbx_description
1 polymer ?
#
loop_
_entity_poly.entity_id
_entity_poly.type
_entity_poly.pdbx_seq_one_letter_code
_entity_poly.pdbx_strand_id
1 'polypeptide(L)'
;MREHQNRHTGRAAESGRPSARTGLRRLATASAACALAVTAGLTALTAPAHASGVTLNPGTPMYDGGGDILQARGAGLFKVGSTYYMVGEDKTAGATFTAVSCYSSPDLSHWTFLGNALSQQPSGDLAAGRIVERPKVIYNSSTGTYVMWMHIDSADYSDARAGVATSSTPCGPYTYLGSSRPLGHVSRDLGLFKDDDGAGYLLTEDRDNGLRVERLSADYATVQAGIALVDDLESPAMVKANGRYFLFASHMTGWNTNDNVYATATSLSGPWSSFTTFAPVGTDTFDSQTSTILPVTGTATTSYVYVGDRWNPDDLNHSLPVWLPLTISGTQATLSWHSAWSIDTATGSWSAESSRLVGVLSGRCLDVTNASQSPGTRVELWDCNGGTNQDWAPTAAGELRVYGDLCLDVFDQRTTAGAPIGIWGCNGGDNQKWTLNADGTIVGVQSGLCLSANKAGTANGTPVTLGTCTAGSHQRWARE
;
A
#
# COMPACT_ATOMS: atom_id res chain seq x y z
N MET A 1 57.09 37.67 -35.59
CA MET A 1 57.64 38.75 -36.45
C MET A 1 56.48 39.45 -37.12
N ARG A 2 56.53 40.79 -37.27
CA ARG A 2 55.72 41.68 -38.15
C ARG A 2 54.18 41.56 -38.08
N GLU A 3 53.46 42.62 -37.67
CA GLU A 3 52.83 43.67 -38.53
C GLU A 3 51.71 43.11 -39.42
N HIS A 4 50.50 43.69 -39.52
CA HIS A 4 50.07 45.10 -39.47
C HIS A 4 49.04 45.39 -38.33
N GLN A 5 48.95 46.58 -37.69
CA GLN A 5 48.58 47.94 -38.15
C GLN A 5 47.09 48.06 -38.61
N ASN A 6 46.32 49.14 -38.35
CA ASN A 6 46.60 50.45 -37.71
C ASN A 6 45.27 51.21 -37.38
N ARG A 7 45.19 51.95 -36.24
CA ARG A 7 44.60 53.33 -36.06
C ARG A 7 43.08 53.55 -36.36
N HIS A 8 42.35 54.63 -35.99
CA HIS A 8 42.44 55.85 -35.13
C HIS A 8 40.98 56.45 -35.03
N THR A 9 40.54 57.44 -34.22
CA THR A 9 41.07 58.36 -33.17
C THR A 9 39.91 58.94 -32.32
N GLY A 10 40.20 59.48 -31.11
CA GLY A 10 39.33 60.43 -30.36
C GLY A 10 38.47 59.80 -29.25
N ARG A 11 38.36 60.26 -27.99
CA ARG A 11 38.27 61.60 -27.32
C ARG A 11 36.95 62.35 -27.61
N ALA A 12 36.22 62.92 -26.63
CA ALA A 12 36.43 62.96 -25.16
C ALA A 12 35.10 63.21 -24.38
N ALA A 13 35.21 63.70 -23.14
CA ALA A 13 34.20 64.07 -22.14
C ALA A 13 33.12 65.09 -22.65
N GLU A 14 32.05 65.46 -21.94
CA GLU A 14 31.98 65.94 -20.54
C GLU A 14 30.62 65.70 -19.82
N SER A 15 30.63 65.97 -18.51
CA SER A 15 29.45 66.08 -17.63
C SER A 15 28.76 67.44 -17.72
N GLY A 16 27.43 67.51 -17.56
CA GLY A 16 26.75 68.79 -17.35
C GLY A 16 25.28 68.69 -16.92
N ARG A 17 24.91 69.47 -15.89
CA ARG A 17 23.50 69.85 -15.63
C ARG A 17 23.08 70.94 -16.62
N PRO A 18 21.78 71.15 -16.83
CA PRO A 18 21.26 72.46 -16.43
C PRO A 18 19.98 72.36 -15.57
N SER A 19 19.44 73.51 -15.19
CA SER A 19 18.26 73.63 -14.31
C SER A 19 17.29 74.71 -14.78
N ALA A 20 16.09 74.67 -14.17
CA ALA A 20 15.20 75.81 -13.87
C ALA A 20 14.01 76.10 -14.81
N ARG A 21 12.82 76.17 -14.18
CA ARG A 21 11.67 77.06 -14.47
C ARG A 21 10.89 76.81 -15.79
N THR A 22 9.57 77.06 -15.90
CA THR A 22 8.53 77.50 -14.93
C THR A 22 7.14 77.07 -15.44
N GLY A 23 6.16 76.86 -14.55
CA GLY A 23 4.75 76.71 -14.91
C GLY A 23 3.81 76.78 -13.69
N LEU A 24 2.95 77.80 -13.62
CA LEU A 24 2.03 78.02 -12.49
C LEU A 24 0.62 77.47 -12.75
N ARG A 25 -0.06 77.10 -11.64
CA ARG A 25 -1.51 76.89 -11.37
C ARG A 25 -1.77 75.47 -10.81
N ARG A 26 -2.56 75.26 -9.75
CA ARG A 26 -3.44 76.16 -8.96
C ARG A 26 -3.44 75.78 -7.47
N LEU A 27 -4.13 76.56 -6.63
CA LEU A 27 -4.20 76.40 -5.17
C LEU A 27 -5.07 75.20 -4.75
N ALA A 28 -4.69 74.55 -3.64
CA ALA A 28 -5.58 74.29 -2.50
C ALA A 28 -4.74 73.88 -1.26
N THR A 29 -5.04 74.42 -0.09
CA THR A 29 -4.46 74.01 1.20
C THR A 29 -5.45 73.18 1.99
N ALA A 30 -5.03 72.01 2.48
CA ALA A 30 -5.72 71.26 3.51
C ALA A 30 -4.67 70.60 4.44
N SER A 31 -4.67 70.97 5.71
CA SER A 31 -3.78 70.39 6.72
C SER A 31 -4.53 69.32 7.51
N ALA A 32 -3.97 68.11 7.56
CA ALA A 32 -4.36 67.07 8.51
C ALA A 32 -3.09 66.31 8.92
N ALA A 33 -2.91 66.05 10.22
CA ALA A 33 -1.70 65.46 10.78
C ALA A 33 -2.01 64.13 11.48
N CYS A 34 -1.00 63.25 11.52
CA CYS A 34 -0.84 62.09 12.39
C CYS A 34 -2.05 61.16 12.63
N ALA A 35 -1.99 59.99 11.99
CA ALA A 35 -2.32 58.74 12.67
C ALA A 35 -1.21 57.71 12.34
N LEU A 36 -0.41 57.31 13.33
CA LEU A 36 0.52 56.18 13.18
C LEU A 36 -0.27 54.88 13.33
N ALA A 37 -0.71 54.31 12.21
CA ALA A 37 -1.16 52.92 12.17
C ALA A 37 0.06 52.01 12.05
N VAL A 38 0.59 51.54 13.19
CA VAL A 38 1.59 50.45 13.19
C VAL A 38 0.86 49.15 12.85
N THR A 39 0.73 48.88 11.55
CA THR A 39 0.29 47.58 11.05
C THR A 39 1.37 46.55 11.34
N ALA A 40 1.32 45.94 12.53
CA ALA A 40 2.08 44.74 12.84
C ALA A 40 1.61 43.63 11.89
N GLY A 41 2.33 43.45 10.80
CA GLY A 41 2.03 42.43 9.81
C GLY A 41 2.22 41.05 10.41
N LEU A 42 1.13 40.43 10.86
CA LEU A 42 1.08 38.98 11.00
C LEU A 42 1.23 38.38 9.61
N THR A 43 2.48 38.10 9.23
CA THR A 43 2.78 37.02 8.31
C THR A 43 2.33 35.74 9.00
N ALA A 44 1.04 35.42 8.87
CA ALA A 44 0.56 34.09 9.15
C ALA A 44 1.37 33.15 8.25
N LEU A 45 2.28 32.40 8.87
CA LEU A 45 2.91 31.26 8.23
C LEU A 45 1.78 30.27 7.99
N THR A 46 1.17 30.36 6.81
CA THR A 46 0.30 29.32 6.30
C THR A 46 1.15 28.07 6.22
N ALA A 47 0.98 27.16 7.18
CA ALA A 47 1.43 25.79 7.02
C ALA A 47 0.92 25.33 5.64
N PRO A 48 1.76 24.66 4.83
CA PRO A 48 1.28 24.10 3.58
C PRO A 48 0.06 23.25 3.90
N ALA A 49 -1.03 23.42 3.14
CA ALA A 49 -2.22 22.61 3.34
C ALA A 49 -1.80 21.15 3.27
N HIS A 50 -1.92 20.43 4.39
CA HIS A 50 -1.52 19.03 4.46
C HIS A 50 -2.31 18.28 3.39
N ALA A 51 -1.60 17.55 2.53
CA ALA A 51 -2.26 16.69 1.56
C ALA A 51 -3.14 15.70 2.35
N SER A 52 -4.41 15.62 2.00
CA SER A 52 -5.28 14.58 2.54
C SER A 52 -4.67 13.22 2.21
N GLY A 53 -4.78 12.26 3.13
CA GLY A 53 -4.28 10.90 2.90
C GLY A 53 -4.87 10.32 1.61
N VAL A 54 -4.04 9.58 0.85
CA VAL A 54 -4.44 8.99 -0.42
C VAL A 54 -5.14 7.66 -0.20
N THR A 55 -6.23 7.41 -0.94
CA THR A 55 -7.04 6.20 -0.80
C THR A 55 -6.50 5.07 -1.67
N LEU A 56 -6.18 3.96 -1.04
CA LEU A 56 -5.74 2.71 -1.67
C LEU A 56 -6.91 1.72 -1.69
N ASN A 57 -7.04 0.98 -2.80
CA ASN A 57 -8.14 0.06 -3.08
C ASN A 57 -7.54 -1.34 -3.34
N PRO A 58 -7.52 -2.26 -2.36
CA PRO A 58 -6.81 -3.53 -2.48
C PRO A 58 -7.48 -4.46 -3.50
N GLY A 59 -6.68 -5.24 -4.22
CA GLY A 59 -7.19 -6.13 -5.28
C GLY A 59 -7.67 -5.39 -6.53
N THR A 60 -7.18 -4.17 -6.77
CA THR A 60 -7.45 -3.41 -8.00
C THR A 60 -6.16 -3.04 -8.74
N PRO A 61 -6.17 -2.91 -10.08
CA PRO A 61 -4.99 -2.46 -10.81
C PRO A 61 -4.56 -1.06 -10.39
N MET A 62 -3.27 -0.89 -10.09
CA MET A 62 -2.67 0.43 -9.91
C MET A 62 -2.14 0.95 -11.26
N TYR A 63 -2.21 2.26 -11.46
CA TYR A 63 -1.82 2.95 -12.70
C TYR A 63 -0.80 4.04 -12.42
N ASP A 64 0.04 4.33 -13.41
CA ASP A 64 0.97 5.47 -13.34
C ASP A 64 0.36 6.76 -13.92
N GLY A 65 1.12 7.86 -13.89
CA GLY A 65 0.69 9.15 -14.44
C GLY A 65 0.47 9.20 -15.96
N GLY A 66 0.84 8.15 -16.71
CA GLY A 66 0.49 7.95 -18.12
C GLY A 66 -0.84 7.20 -18.31
N GLY A 67 -1.29 6.47 -17.28
CA GLY A 67 -2.45 5.58 -17.32
C GLY A 67 -2.12 4.12 -17.65
N ASP A 68 -0.83 3.76 -17.68
CA ASP A 68 -0.38 2.37 -17.86
C ASP A 68 -0.41 1.61 -16.53
N ILE A 69 -0.65 0.30 -16.59
CA ILE A 69 -0.71 -0.57 -15.40
C ILE A 69 0.68 -0.70 -14.78
N LEU A 70 0.76 -0.62 -13.44
CA LEU A 70 1.99 -0.85 -12.70
C LEU A 70 2.47 -2.31 -12.83
N GLN A 71 3.58 -2.48 -13.54
CA GLN A 71 4.28 -3.73 -13.77
C GLN A 71 5.43 -3.86 -12.78
N ALA A 72 5.07 -4.15 -11.53
CA ALA A 72 6.00 -4.34 -10.42
C ALA A 72 5.50 -5.47 -9.51
N ARG A 73 5.44 -6.70 -10.02
CA ARG A 73 5.10 -7.89 -9.21
C ARG A 73 6.27 -8.29 -8.30
N GLY A 74 6.02 -9.03 -7.21
CA GLY A 74 7.08 -9.42 -6.27
C GLY A 74 7.68 -8.23 -5.52
N ALA A 75 6.91 -7.15 -5.38
CA ALA A 75 7.37 -5.78 -5.16
C ALA A 75 8.32 -5.59 -3.97
N GLY A 76 9.36 -4.78 -4.18
CA GLY A 76 10.23 -4.22 -3.15
C GLY A 76 10.05 -2.71 -3.03
N LEU A 77 9.63 -2.23 -1.85
CA LEU A 77 9.42 -0.81 -1.59
C LEU A 77 10.40 -0.24 -0.57
N PHE A 78 10.88 0.98 -0.83
CA PHE A 78 11.80 1.71 0.03
C PHE A 78 11.59 3.24 -0.11
N LYS A 79 12.16 4.02 0.80
CA LYS A 79 11.97 5.48 0.86
C LYS A 79 13.32 6.21 0.84
N VAL A 80 13.44 7.26 0.04
CA VAL A 80 14.61 8.14 -0.01
C VAL A 80 14.16 9.59 0.16
N GLY A 81 14.51 10.19 1.29
CA GLY A 81 14.00 11.51 1.67
C GLY A 81 12.48 11.52 1.82
N SER A 82 11.79 12.36 1.03
CA SER A 82 10.32 12.39 0.95
C SER A 82 9.73 11.32 0.04
N THR A 83 10.49 10.78 -0.92
CA THR A 83 9.96 10.00 -2.04
C THR A 83 10.01 8.50 -1.77
N TYR A 84 8.92 7.81 -2.07
CA TYR A 84 8.86 6.35 -2.11
C TYR A 84 9.26 5.84 -3.48
N TYR A 85 9.93 4.68 -3.48
CA TYR A 85 10.37 3.96 -4.66
C TYR A 85 9.85 2.53 -4.58
N MET A 86 9.41 2.01 -5.72
CA MET A 86 8.96 0.63 -5.87
C MET A 86 9.73 0.02 -7.04
N VAL A 87 10.39 -1.10 -6.78
CA VAL A 87 10.92 -2.01 -7.79
C VAL A 87 10.07 -3.27 -7.82
N GLY A 88 9.99 -3.91 -8.98
CA GLY A 88 9.26 -5.17 -9.14
C GLY A 88 9.41 -5.71 -10.56
N GLU A 89 8.91 -6.92 -10.75
CA GLU A 89 9.00 -7.64 -12.01
C GLU A 89 8.04 -7.05 -13.05
N ASP A 90 8.55 -6.85 -14.25
CA ASP A 90 7.72 -6.69 -15.44
C ASP A 90 7.20 -8.06 -15.89
N LYS A 91 5.88 -8.27 -15.84
CA LYS A 91 5.21 -9.48 -16.34
C LYS A 91 4.37 -9.22 -17.61
N THR A 92 4.56 -8.07 -18.29
CA THR A 92 3.85 -7.73 -19.54
C THR A 92 4.03 -8.81 -20.63
N ALA A 93 5.19 -9.47 -20.65
CA ALA A 93 5.51 -10.56 -21.57
C ALA A 93 5.25 -11.98 -21.01
N GLY A 94 4.56 -12.09 -19.87
CA GLY A 94 4.36 -13.34 -19.14
C GLY A 94 5.47 -13.62 -18.13
N ALA A 95 5.76 -14.90 -17.86
CA ALA A 95 6.59 -15.32 -16.72
C ALA A 95 8.10 -15.00 -16.86
N THR A 96 8.64 -15.02 -18.09
CA THR A 96 10.09 -14.92 -18.35
C THR A 96 10.60 -13.48 -18.29
N PHE A 97 11.79 -13.29 -17.73
CA PHE A 97 12.36 -11.97 -17.44
C PHE A 97 12.55 -11.07 -18.67
N THR A 98 11.87 -9.93 -18.66
CA THR A 98 12.14 -8.76 -19.51
C THR A 98 12.88 -7.66 -18.75
N ALA A 99 12.38 -7.30 -17.57
CA ALA A 99 12.89 -6.20 -16.76
C ALA A 99 12.50 -6.28 -15.28
N VAL A 100 13.27 -5.57 -14.45
CA VAL A 100 12.80 -5.03 -13.17
C VAL A 100 12.41 -3.58 -13.42
N SER A 101 11.12 -3.27 -13.38
CA SER A 101 10.60 -1.91 -13.46
C SER A 101 10.97 -1.10 -12.23
N CYS A 102 10.98 0.23 -12.35
CA CYS A 102 11.05 1.11 -11.19
C CYS A 102 10.09 2.29 -11.31
N TYR A 103 9.36 2.53 -10.22
CA TYR A 103 8.41 3.63 -10.09
C TYR A 103 8.76 4.47 -8.85
N SER A 104 8.33 5.73 -8.85
CA SER A 104 8.38 6.59 -7.66
C SER A 104 7.02 7.22 -7.36
N SER A 105 6.76 7.50 -6.09
CA SER A 105 5.55 8.18 -5.61
C SER A 105 5.88 9.12 -4.44
N PRO A 106 5.21 10.28 -4.32
CA PRO A 106 5.32 11.12 -3.13
C PRO A 106 4.46 10.59 -1.96
N ASP A 107 3.43 9.77 -2.22
CA ASP A 107 2.30 9.62 -1.31
C ASP A 107 1.74 8.20 -1.11
N LEU A 108 1.98 7.25 -2.01
CA LEU A 108 1.44 5.89 -1.95
C LEU A 108 0.62 5.51 -3.20
N SER A 109 0.05 6.51 -3.88
CA SER A 109 -0.99 6.33 -4.91
C SER A 109 -0.63 6.94 -6.25
N HIS A 110 0.01 8.11 -6.28
CA HIS A 110 0.41 8.76 -7.52
C HIS A 110 1.79 8.26 -7.94
N TRP A 111 1.82 7.28 -8.83
CA TRP A 111 3.07 6.65 -9.30
C TRP A 111 3.55 7.24 -10.63
N THR A 112 4.86 7.39 -10.75
CA THR A 112 5.55 7.80 -11.97
C THR A 112 6.56 6.73 -12.35
N PHE A 113 6.44 6.14 -13.54
CA PHE A 113 7.45 5.23 -14.08
C PHE A 113 8.77 5.98 -14.33
N LEU A 114 9.88 5.43 -13.82
CA LEU A 114 11.22 5.99 -13.96
C LEU A 114 12.12 5.17 -14.89
N GLY A 115 11.59 4.12 -15.51
CA GLY A 115 12.32 3.21 -16.39
C GLY A 115 12.67 1.87 -15.73
N ASN A 116 13.32 1.02 -16.51
CA ASN A 116 13.76 -0.30 -16.06
C ASN A 116 15.02 -0.14 -15.19
N ALA A 117 14.94 -0.50 -13.92
CA ALA A 117 16.09 -0.56 -13.02
C ALA A 117 17.09 -1.64 -13.48
N LEU A 118 16.59 -2.78 -13.97
CA LEU A 118 17.39 -3.83 -14.57
C LEU A 118 16.67 -4.37 -15.81
N SER A 119 17.41 -4.80 -16.83
CA SER A 119 16.85 -5.28 -18.11
C SER A 119 17.51 -6.58 -18.55
N GLN A 120 16.78 -7.37 -19.35
CA GLN A 120 17.27 -8.56 -20.03
C GLN A 120 18.58 -8.29 -20.80
N GLN A 121 19.55 -9.20 -20.67
CA GLN A 121 20.85 -9.16 -21.33
C GLN A 121 20.94 -10.18 -22.47
N PRO A 122 21.94 -10.12 -23.36
CA PRO A 122 22.07 -11.08 -24.47
C PRO A 122 22.43 -12.52 -24.05
N SER A 123 22.89 -12.74 -22.82
CA SER A 123 23.42 -14.02 -22.34
C SER A 123 23.57 -14.05 -20.81
N GLY A 124 23.68 -15.26 -20.23
CA GLY A 124 23.89 -15.45 -18.79
C GLY A 124 22.59 -15.45 -17.99
N ASP A 125 22.70 -15.19 -16.68
CA ASP A 125 21.61 -15.24 -15.70
C ASP A 125 20.37 -14.40 -16.07
N LEU A 126 20.60 -13.30 -16.80
CA LEU A 126 19.59 -12.31 -17.22
C LEU A 126 19.21 -12.46 -18.71
N ALA A 127 19.51 -13.59 -19.34
CA ALA A 127 19.15 -13.85 -20.75
C ALA A 127 17.64 -13.99 -20.98
N ALA A 128 17.23 -13.95 -22.26
CA ALA A 128 15.88 -14.33 -22.66
C ALA A 128 15.56 -15.77 -22.22
N GLY A 129 14.35 -15.99 -21.69
CA GLY A 129 13.91 -17.30 -21.18
C GLY A 129 14.41 -17.63 -19.76
N ARG A 130 15.05 -16.69 -19.06
CA ARG A 130 15.40 -16.81 -17.64
C ARG A 130 14.26 -16.36 -16.74
N ILE A 131 14.33 -16.78 -15.48
CA ILE A 131 13.43 -16.37 -14.40
C ILE A 131 14.21 -15.44 -13.47
N VAL A 132 13.60 -14.30 -13.13
CA VAL A 132 14.18 -13.28 -12.25
C VAL A 132 13.06 -12.68 -11.42
N GLU A 133 13.06 -12.93 -10.11
CA GLU A 133 11.86 -12.71 -9.28
C GLU A 133 12.14 -12.02 -7.94
N ARG A 134 11.08 -11.44 -7.37
CA ARG A 134 10.99 -10.74 -6.08
C ARG A 134 12.08 -9.68 -5.80
N PRO A 135 12.47 -8.82 -6.76
CA PRO A 135 13.60 -7.89 -6.59
C PRO A 135 13.38 -6.93 -5.42
N LYS A 136 14.35 -6.85 -4.51
CA LYS A 136 14.37 -5.93 -3.36
C LYS A 136 15.61 -5.04 -3.41
N VAL A 137 15.51 -3.82 -2.90
CA VAL A 137 16.60 -2.82 -2.88
C VAL A 137 16.84 -2.29 -1.47
N ILE A 138 18.12 -2.20 -1.08
CA ILE A 138 18.57 -1.51 0.13
C ILE A 138 19.67 -0.48 -0.17
N TYR A 139 19.66 0.64 0.54
CA TYR A 139 20.66 1.69 0.39
C TYR A 139 21.81 1.54 1.39
N ASN A 140 23.05 1.48 0.88
CA ASN A 140 24.27 1.47 1.66
C ASN A 140 24.85 2.88 1.78
N SER A 141 24.81 3.42 2.99
CA SER A 141 25.30 4.77 3.31
C SER A 141 26.83 4.88 3.41
N SER A 142 27.54 3.75 3.48
CA SER A 142 29.01 3.72 3.60
C SER A 142 29.70 3.68 2.22
N THR A 143 29.06 3.06 1.22
CA THR A 143 29.51 3.07 -0.19
C THR A 143 28.81 4.13 -1.03
N GLY A 144 27.64 4.61 -0.58
CA GLY A 144 26.76 5.50 -1.35
C GLY A 144 25.94 4.79 -2.43
N THR A 145 25.86 3.45 -2.42
CA THR A 145 25.20 2.65 -3.46
C THR A 145 23.87 2.06 -3.03
N TYR A 146 22.94 1.96 -3.97
CA TYR A 146 21.77 1.10 -3.87
C TYR A 146 22.16 -0.30 -4.32
N VAL A 147 21.77 -1.31 -3.55
CA VAL A 147 22.07 -2.72 -3.82
C VAL A 147 20.75 -3.46 -3.97
N MET A 148 20.56 -4.06 -5.14
CA MET A 148 19.41 -4.89 -5.47
C MET A 148 19.80 -6.37 -5.31
N TRP A 149 18.95 -7.13 -4.64
CA TRP A 149 18.97 -8.59 -4.66
C TRP A 149 17.70 -9.10 -5.33
N MET A 150 17.81 -10.19 -6.09
CA MET A 150 16.69 -10.84 -6.79
C MET A 150 16.91 -12.36 -6.84
N HIS A 151 15.83 -13.14 -6.88
CA HIS A 151 15.91 -14.54 -7.23
C HIS A 151 16.31 -14.66 -8.71
N ILE A 152 17.17 -15.62 -9.02
CA ILE A 152 17.67 -15.93 -10.36
C ILE A 152 17.47 -17.42 -10.60
N ASP A 153 16.75 -17.78 -11.67
CA ASP A 153 16.49 -19.18 -11.99
C ASP A 153 16.41 -19.50 -13.49
N SER A 154 16.49 -20.79 -13.77
CA SER A 154 16.14 -21.39 -15.05
C SER A 154 14.62 -21.55 -15.19
N ALA A 155 14.13 -21.78 -16.41
CA ALA A 155 12.71 -22.03 -16.65
C ALA A 155 12.16 -23.31 -15.99
N ASP A 156 13.02 -24.17 -15.43
CA ASP A 156 12.69 -25.38 -14.66
C ASP A 156 13.02 -25.27 -13.16
N TYR A 157 13.33 -24.06 -12.66
CA TYR A 157 13.62 -23.76 -11.24
C TYR A 157 14.74 -24.61 -10.60
N SER A 158 15.74 -24.98 -11.42
CA SER A 158 16.85 -25.87 -11.06
C SER A 158 18.15 -25.14 -10.73
N ASP A 159 18.29 -23.87 -11.09
CA ASP A 159 19.44 -23.03 -10.71
C ASP A 159 19.31 -22.58 -9.25
N ALA A 160 18.14 -22.07 -8.84
CA ALA A 160 17.78 -21.59 -7.50
C ALA A 160 18.88 -20.75 -6.83
N ARG A 161 19.08 -19.54 -7.33
CA ARG A 161 20.18 -18.64 -6.95
C ARG A 161 19.70 -17.27 -6.48
N ALA A 162 20.54 -16.61 -5.70
CA ALA A 162 20.45 -15.19 -5.40
C ALA A 162 21.36 -14.39 -6.36
N GLY A 163 20.77 -13.43 -7.09
CA GLY A 163 21.47 -12.45 -7.92
C GLY A 163 21.72 -11.15 -7.18
N VAL A 164 22.73 -10.38 -7.63
CA VAL A 164 23.09 -9.08 -7.07
C VAL A 164 23.30 -8.05 -8.18
N ALA A 165 22.78 -6.84 -8.00
CA ALA A 165 23.07 -5.69 -8.85
C ALA A 165 23.24 -4.39 -8.03
N THR A 166 23.99 -3.41 -8.55
CA THR A 166 24.26 -2.15 -7.83
C THR A 166 24.05 -0.91 -8.70
N SER A 167 23.61 0.19 -8.10
CA SER A 167 23.59 1.51 -8.75
C SER A 167 23.89 2.66 -7.78
N SER A 168 24.16 3.85 -8.33
CA SER A 168 24.28 5.10 -7.58
C SER A 168 22.94 5.84 -7.40
N THR A 169 21.86 5.36 -8.03
CA THR A 169 20.52 5.95 -8.03
C THR A 169 19.45 4.94 -7.58
N PRO A 170 18.30 5.38 -7.01
CA PRO A 170 17.24 4.49 -6.56
C PRO A 170 16.69 3.56 -7.67
N CYS A 171 16.44 4.12 -8.86
CA CYS A 171 15.88 3.40 -10.01
C CYS A 171 16.91 3.01 -11.07
N GLY A 172 18.20 3.08 -10.77
CA GLY A 172 19.23 2.61 -11.69
C GLY A 172 19.52 3.54 -12.89
N PRO A 173 20.02 2.99 -14.01
CA PRO A 173 20.18 1.56 -14.27
C PRO A 173 21.15 0.86 -13.29
N TYR A 174 20.84 -0.38 -12.94
CA TYR A 174 21.67 -1.22 -12.07
C TYR A 174 22.66 -2.02 -12.90
N THR A 175 23.91 -2.05 -12.46
CA THR A 175 24.94 -2.95 -12.99
C THR A 175 24.83 -4.29 -12.28
N TYR A 176 24.50 -5.34 -13.02
CA TYR A 176 24.47 -6.71 -12.52
C TYR A 176 25.88 -7.21 -12.20
N LEU A 177 26.06 -7.85 -11.05
CA LEU A 177 27.35 -8.36 -10.57
C LEU A 177 27.48 -9.89 -10.74
N GLY A 178 26.36 -10.60 -10.89
CA GLY A 178 26.30 -12.06 -10.98
C GLY A 178 25.34 -12.68 -9.97
N SER A 179 25.26 -14.01 -9.98
CA SER A 179 24.48 -14.81 -9.04
C SER A 179 25.31 -15.86 -8.31
N SER A 180 24.82 -16.28 -7.14
CA SER A 180 25.40 -17.38 -6.36
C SER A 180 24.31 -18.19 -5.66
N ARG A 181 24.67 -19.37 -5.16
CA ARG A 181 23.92 -20.09 -4.13
C ARG A 181 24.45 -19.64 -2.76
N PRO A 182 23.70 -18.84 -1.97
CA PRO A 182 24.20 -18.25 -0.73
C PRO A 182 24.74 -19.31 0.23
N LEU A 183 26.01 -19.15 0.65
CA LEU A 183 26.74 -20.11 1.49
C LEU A 183 26.77 -21.57 0.96
N GLY A 184 26.42 -21.79 -0.31
CA GLY A 184 26.26 -23.10 -0.95
C GLY A 184 24.82 -23.63 -1.02
N HIS A 185 23.86 -22.98 -0.38
CA HIS A 185 22.45 -23.36 -0.31
C HIS A 185 21.63 -22.84 -1.50
N VAL A 186 20.52 -23.52 -1.83
CA VAL A 186 19.55 -22.99 -2.79
C VAL A 186 18.88 -21.72 -2.24
N SER A 187 18.49 -20.84 -3.15
CA SER A 187 17.82 -19.57 -2.86
C SER A 187 16.72 -19.35 -3.88
N ARG A 188 15.46 -19.40 -3.46
CA ARG A 188 14.32 -18.95 -4.29
C ARG A 188 13.74 -17.64 -3.76
N ASP A 189 12.47 -17.67 -3.36
CA ASP A 189 11.73 -16.57 -2.76
C ASP A 189 12.57 -15.79 -1.76
N LEU A 190 12.71 -14.47 -2.00
CA LEU A 190 13.57 -13.62 -1.18
C LEU A 190 12.97 -12.29 -0.75
N GLY A 191 13.54 -11.81 0.35
CA GLY A 191 13.33 -10.51 0.94
C GLY A 191 14.67 -9.89 1.35
N LEU A 192 14.67 -8.59 1.63
CA LEU A 192 15.80 -7.91 2.26
C LEU A 192 15.36 -7.22 3.54
N PHE A 193 16.25 -7.20 4.52
CA PHE A 193 16.08 -6.46 5.76
C PHE A 193 17.33 -5.63 6.04
N LYS A 194 17.15 -4.45 6.65
CA LYS A 194 18.24 -3.61 7.16
C LYS A 194 17.91 -3.20 8.58
N ASP A 195 18.83 -3.51 9.49
CA ASP A 195 18.65 -3.30 10.92
C ASP A 195 19.12 -1.90 11.37
N ASP A 196 18.78 -1.51 12.59
CA ASP A 196 19.07 -0.19 13.18
C ASP A 196 20.57 0.13 13.25
N ASP A 197 21.43 -0.91 13.33
CA ASP A 197 22.89 -0.79 13.33
C ASP A 197 23.49 -0.57 11.92
N GLY A 198 22.64 -0.64 10.88
CA GLY A 198 23.02 -0.55 9.48
C GLY A 198 23.50 -1.86 8.86
N ALA A 199 23.44 -3.00 9.55
CA ALA A 199 23.67 -4.30 8.93
C ALA A 199 22.54 -4.68 7.97
N GLY A 200 22.90 -5.20 6.80
CA GLY A 200 21.96 -5.74 5.82
C GLY A 200 21.83 -7.25 5.97
N TYR A 201 20.64 -7.78 5.67
CA TYR A 201 20.34 -9.21 5.75
C TYR A 201 19.53 -9.64 4.53
N LEU A 202 19.90 -10.80 3.97
CA LEU A 202 19.11 -11.55 3.00
C LEU A 202 18.13 -12.44 3.76
N LEU A 203 16.87 -12.44 3.31
CA LEU A 203 15.86 -13.42 3.69
C LEU A 203 15.66 -14.31 2.47
N THR A 204 15.78 -15.64 2.57
CA THR A 204 15.68 -16.50 1.39
C THR A 204 15.15 -17.90 1.70
N GLU A 205 14.24 -18.39 0.86
CA GLU A 205 13.82 -19.79 0.84
C GLU A 205 15.00 -20.69 0.45
N ASP A 206 15.30 -21.66 1.33
CA ASP A 206 16.03 -22.87 0.97
C ASP A 206 15.05 -24.05 1.05
N ARG A 207 14.47 -24.43 -0.10
CA ARG A 207 13.53 -25.56 -0.27
C ARG A 207 13.96 -26.88 0.38
N ASP A 208 15.26 -27.08 0.62
CA ASP A 208 15.79 -28.33 1.19
C ASP A 208 15.89 -28.27 2.73
N ASN A 209 15.76 -27.09 3.36
CA ASN A 209 16.06 -26.88 4.80
C ASN A 209 15.15 -25.88 5.55
N GLY A 210 14.38 -25.03 4.87
CA GLY A 210 13.54 -23.99 5.46
C GLY A 210 14.00 -22.54 5.17
N LEU A 211 13.31 -21.56 5.73
CA LEU A 211 13.58 -20.13 5.48
C LEU A 211 14.84 -19.65 6.22
N ARG A 212 15.76 -19.01 5.49
CA ARG A 212 17.05 -18.50 5.99
C ARG A 212 17.02 -17.00 6.25
N VAL A 213 17.70 -16.59 7.33
CA VAL A 213 18.11 -15.20 7.58
C VAL A 213 19.64 -15.16 7.55
N GLU A 214 20.22 -14.44 6.59
CA GLU A 214 21.67 -14.43 6.34
C GLU A 214 22.23 -13.01 6.32
N ARG A 215 23.37 -12.78 6.95
CA ARG A 215 24.00 -11.46 7.09
C ARG A 215 24.81 -11.11 5.86
N LEU A 216 24.57 -9.92 5.32
CA LEU A 216 25.30 -9.38 4.18
C LEU A 216 26.64 -8.75 4.59
N SER A 217 27.52 -8.56 3.60
CA SER A 217 28.79 -7.83 3.73
C SER A 217 28.59 -6.33 3.98
N ALA A 218 29.66 -5.62 4.35
CA ALA A 218 29.61 -4.20 4.68
C ALA A 218 29.24 -3.28 3.49
N ASP A 219 29.37 -3.77 2.26
CA ASP A 219 28.90 -3.17 1.01
C ASP A 219 27.53 -3.72 0.53
N TYR A 220 26.95 -4.66 1.29
CA TYR A 220 25.77 -5.47 0.99
C TYR A 220 25.85 -6.37 -0.26
N ALA A 221 27.00 -6.48 -0.93
CA ALA A 221 27.11 -7.16 -2.23
C ALA A 221 27.32 -8.68 -2.16
N THR A 222 27.53 -9.25 -0.97
CA THR A 222 27.72 -10.69 -0.73
C THR A 222 27.10 -11.14 0.60
N VAL A 223 26.85 -12.44 0.78
CA VAL A 223 26.49 -13.03 2.08
C VAL A 223 27.76 -13.43 2.84
N GLN A 224 27.80 -13.17 4.14
CA GLN A 224 28.91 -13.50 5.05
C GLN A 224 28.63 -14.68 5.99
N ALA A 225 27.41 -14.80 6.53
CA ALA A 225 27.07 -15.82 7.53
C ALA A 225 25.56 -16.04 7.65
N GLY A 226 25.15 -17.29 7.88
CA GLY A 226 23.78 -17.60 8.32
C GLY A 226 23.58 -17.14 9.77
N ILE A 227 22.41 -16.57 10.06
CA ILE A 227 22.05 -16.02 11.38
C ILE A 227 20.90 -16.81 12.02
N ALA A 228 19.91 -17.20 11.22
CA ALA A 228 18.87 -18.14 11.61
C ALA A 228 18.44 -19.00 10.41
N LEU A 229 17.94 -20.19 10.75
CA LEU A 229 17.11 -21.04 9.91
C LEU A 229 15.80 -21.22 10.69
N VAL A 230 14.67 -21.04 10.00
CA VAL A 230 13.32 -21.20 10.57
C VAL A 230 12.49 -22.13 9.67
N ASP A 231 11.22 -22.33 10.03
CA ASP A 231 10.30 -23.29 9.39
C ASP A 231 10.23 -23.21 7.84
N ASP A 232 9.72 -24.29 7.25
CA ASP A 232 9.51 -24.48 5.80
C ASP A 232 8.49 -23.49 5.21
N LEU A 233 8.99 -22.31 4.83
CA LEU A 233 8.21 -21.14 4.43
C LEU A 233 8.86 -20.41 3.24
N GLU A 234 8.03 -19.74 2.43
CA GLU A 234 8.45 -18.94 1.28
C GLU A 234 7.95 -17.48 1.40
N SER A 235 8.14 -16.65 0.39
CA SER A 235 7.66 -15.25 0.33
C SER A 235 8.05 -14.35 1.53
N PRO A 236 9.34 -14.29 1.95
CA PRO A 236 9.73 -13.70 3.23
C PRO A 236 9.83 -12.17 3.23
N ALA A 237 9.28 -11.53 4.27
CA ALA A 237 9.45 -10.11 4.54
C ALA A 237 9.69 -9.87 6.05
N MET A 238 10.54 -8.90 6.41
CA MET A 238 10.83 -8.59 7.82
C MET A 238 10.79 -7.10 8.10
N VAL A 239 10.18 -6.73 9.22
CA VAL A 239 10.27 -5.39 9.81
C VAL A 239 10.65 -5.46 11.28
N LYS A 240 11.17 -4.34 11.81
CA LYS A 240 11.43 -4.16 13.23
C LYS A 240 10.45 -3.15 13.80
N ALA A 241 9.85 -3.47 14.93
CA ALA A 241 8.88 -2.64 15.64
C ALA A 241 9.06 -2.82 17.14
N ASN A 242 9.03 -1.75 17.93
CA ASN A 242 9.11 -1.80 19.40
C ASN A 242 10.30 -2.61 19.96
N GLY A 243 11.46 -2.58 19.27
CA GLY A 243 12.66 -3.35 19.65
C GLY A 243 12.59 -4.86 19.34
N ARG A 244 11.62 -5.30 18.54
CA ARG A 244 11.35 -6.70 18.17
C ARG A 244 11.33 -6.85 16.66
N TYR A 245 11.91 -7.94 16.16
CA TYR A 245 11.83 -8.36 14.77
C TYR A 245 10.53 -9.12 14.54
N PHE A 246 9.86 -8.85 13.44
CA PHE A 246 8.67 -9.57 12.95
C PHE A 246 9.01 -10.10 11.56
N LEU A 247 9.03 -11.43 11.41
CA LEU A 247 9.29 -12.12 10.15
C LEU A 247 7.97 -12.70 9.64
N PHE A 248 7.54 -12.27 8.46
CA PHE A 248 6.33 -12.67 7.75
C PHE A 248 6.70 -13.55 6.56
N ALA A 249 5.89 -14.56 6.25
CA ALA A 249 6.12 -15.51 5.17
C ALA A 249 4.82 -16.24 4.78
N SER A 250 4.78 -16.90 3.62
CA SER A 250 3.70 -17.83 3.23
C SER A 250 4.13 -19.28 3.37
N HIS A 251 3.16 -20.20 3.43
CA HIS A 251 3.43 -21.62 3.23
C HIS A 251 3.70 -21.92 1.74
N MET A 252 4.43 -23.00 1.47
CA MET A 252 4.79 -23.43 0.11
C MET A 252 3.64 -24.18 -0.58
N THR A 253 2.70 -23.44 -1.18
CA THR A 253 1.52 -24.00 -1.89
C THR A 253 1.51 -23.74 -3.40
N GLY A 254 2.57 -23.16 -3.94
CA GLY A 254 2.69 -22.86 -5.38
C GLY A 254 1.76 -21.71 -5.77
N TRP A 255 0.95 -21.90 -6.82
CA TRP A 255 -0.01 -20.88 -7.27
C TRP A 255 -1.24 -20.71 -6.36
N ASN A 256 -1.51 -21.66 -5.47
CA ASN A 256 -2.59 -21.52 -4.50
C ASN A 256 -2.16 -20.55 -3.39
N THR A 257 -2.99 -19.56 -3.07
CA THR A 257 -2.83 -18.72 -1.88
C THR A 257 -3.01 -19.53 -0.60
N ASN A 258 -2.54 -18.99 0.53
CA ASN A 258 -2.64 -19.63 1.84
C ASN A 258 -2.67 -18.59 2.97
N ASP A 259 -3.12 -19.00 4.16
CA ASP A 259 -3.00 -18.17 5.37
C ASP A 259 -1.51 -17.94 5.70
N ASN A 260 -1.01 -16.75 5.37
CA ASN A 260 0.38 -16.35 5.62
C ASN A 260 0.60 -16.17 7.12
N VAL A 261 1.82 -16.45 7.56
CA VAL A 261 2.20 -16.52 8.98
C VAL A 261 3.29 -15.51 9.33
N TYR A 262 3.40 -15.20 10.62
CA TYR A 262 4.53 -14.46 11.16
C TYR A 262 5.05 -15.07 12.47
N ALA A 263 6.33 -14.85 12.73
CA ALA A 263 7.01 -15.10 14.00
C ALA A 263 7.74 -13.85 14.48
N THR A 264 8.09 -13.80 15.77
CA THR A 264 8.81 -12.66 16.34
C THR A 264 9.97 -13.05 17.24
N ALA A 265 11.01 -12.22 17.27
CA ALA A 265 12.19 -12.40 18.12
C ALA A 265 12.75 -11.07 18.63
N THR A 266 13.54 -11.09 19.70
CA THR A 266 14.33 -9.93 20.18
C THR A 266 15.78 -9.95 19.69
N SER A 267 16.16 -10.96 18.91
CA SER A 267 17.44 -11.09 18.20
C SER A 267 17.17 -11.84 16.89
N LEU A 268 17.91 -11.52 15.82
CA LEU A 268 17.77 -12.20 14.52
C LEU A 268 18.12 -13.69 14.60
N SER A 269 19.03 -14.08 15.50
CA SER A 269 19.38 -15.48 15.80
C SER A 269 18.35 -16.20 16.68
N GLY A 270 17.20 -15.58 16.94
CA GLY A 270 16.17 -16.10 17.83
C GLY A 270 16.51 -16.04 19.33
N PRO A 271 15.81 -16.83 20.17
CA PRO A 271 14.73 -17.73 19.80
C PRO A 271 13.55 -16.97 19.18
N TRP A 272 13.03 -17.50 18.07
CA TRP A 272 11.80 -17.04 17.46
C TRP A 272 10.59 -17.63 18.19
N SER A 273 9.47 -16.90 18.22
CA SER A 273 8.19 -17.50 18.59
C SER A 273 7.77 -18.56 17.57
N SER A 274 6.85 -19.45 17.94
CA SER A 274 6.09 -20.21 16.95
C SER A 274 5.44 -19.26 15.94
N PHE A 275 5.31 -19.72 14.69
CA PHE A 275 4.56 -19.02 13.66
C PHE A 275 3.06 -19.05 13.95
N THR A 276 2.37 -17.97 13.60
CA THR A 276 0.90 -17.83 13.70
C THR A 276 0.40 -16.95 12.56
N THR A 277 -0.86 -17.08 12.15
CA THR A 277 -1.44 -16.22 11.10
C THR A 277 -1.56 -14.78 11.59
N PHE A 278 -1.48 -13.82 10.66
CA PHE A 278 -1.78 -12.39 10.92
C PHE A 278 -3.07 -11.91 10.25
N ALA A 279 -3.53 -12.59 9.19
CA ALA A 279 -4.89 -12.48 8.68
C ALA A 279 -5.84 -13.49 9.39
N PRO A 280 -7.17 -13.32 9.29
CA PRO A 280 -8.14 -14.31 9.76
C PRO A 280 -7.96 -15.65 9.04
N VAL A 281 -7.99 -16.75 9.78
CA VAL A 281 -7.80 -18.12 9.25
C VAL A 281 -8.89 -18.47 8.24
N GLY A 282 -8.50 -19.09 7.12
CA GLY A 282 -9.36 -19.43 6.00
C GLY A 282 -9.72 -18.24 5.11
N THR A 283 -8.88 -17.19 5.10
CA THR A 283 -8.99 -16.09 4.10
C THR A 283 -7.89 -16.15 3.05
N ASP A 284 -6.93 -17.07 3.19
CA ASP A 284 -5.74 -17.19 2.37
C ASP A 284 -5.01 -15.84 2.17
N THR A 285 -4.95 -15.08 3.27
CA THR A 285 -4.43 -13.70 3.35
C THR A 285 -5.14 -12.74 2.41
N PHE A 286 -6.46 -12.87 2.33
CA PHE A 286 -7.34 -12.19 1.38
C PHE A 286 -6.91 -12.46 -0.07
N ASP A 287 -6.82 -13.75 -0.42
CA ASP A 287 -6.25 -14.29 -1.66
C ASP A 287 -4.97 -13.53 -2.09
N SER A 288 -3.93 -13.56 -1.27
CA SER A 288 -2.64 -12.93 -1.62
C SER A 288 -1.43 -13.55 -0.93
N GLN A 289 -0.24 -13.24 -1.44
CA GLN A 289 1.03 -13.73 -0.93
C GLN A 289 1.94 -12.56 -0.51
N THR A 290 2.58 -12.65 0.66
CA THR A 290 3.45 -11.59 1.22
C THR A 290 4.59 -11.23 0.28
N SER A 291 4.73 -9.96 -0.07
CA SER A 291 5.77 -9.48 -1.00
C SER A 291 6.77 -8.53 -0.32
N THR A 292 6.26 -7.58 0.48
CA THR A 292 7.02 -6.67 1.35
C THR A 292 6.12 -6.23 2.52
N ILE A 293 6.69 -5.89 3.69
CA ILE A 293 6.00 -5.06 4.69
C ILE A 293 6.69 -3.70 4.72
N LEU A 294 5.96 -2.62 4.44
CA LEU A 294 6.52 -1.26 4.32
C LEU A 294 6.20 -0.40 5.57
N PRO A 295 7.21 0.05 6.34
CA PRO A 295 7.02 1.06 7.38
C PRO A 295 6.78 2.46 6.76
N VAL A 296 5.69 3.09 7.14
CA VAL A 296 5.31 4.46 6.77
C VAL A 296 5.43 5.35 8.00
N THR A 297 6.65 5.83 8.24
CA THR A 297 6.97 6.78 9.33
C THR A 297 6.74 8.22 8.87
N GLY A 298 5.83 8.91 9.54
CA GLY A 298 5.61 10.35 9.37
C GLY A 298 5.74 11.11 10.70
N THR A 299 5.13 12.29 10.76
CA THR A 299 5.28 13.24 11.88
C THR A 299 4.45 12.93 13.13
N ALA A 300 3.47 12.03 13.05
CA ALA A 300 2.61 11.64 14.17
C ALA A 300 2.82 10.18 14.60
N THR A 301 3.06 9.26 13.66
CA THR A 301 3.23 7.83 13.96
C THR A 301 4.04 7.10 12.87
N THR A 302 4.36 5.83 13.12
CA THR A 302 4.75 4.85 12.10
C THR A 302 3.62 3.84 11.95
N SER A 303 3.03 3.77 10.76
CA SER A 303 2.15 2.68 10.36
C SER A 303 2.91 1.65 9.53
N TYR A 304 2.34 0.46 9.35
CA TYR A 304 2.90 -0.57 8.48
C TYR A 304 1.90 -0.92 7.39
N VAL A 305 2.39 -1.14 6.17
CA VAL A 305 1.56 -1.55 5.02
C VAL A 305 1.98 -2.95 4.62
N TYR A 306 1.05 -3.89 4.68
CA TYR A 306 1.20 -5.18 4.00
C TYR A 306 1.14 -4.93 2.50
N VAL A 307 2.16 -5.39 1.77
CA VAL A 307 2.20 -5.38 0.31
C VAL A 307 2.27 -6.83 -0.14
N GLY A 308 1.16 -7.34 -0.68
CA GLY A 308 1.05 -8.67 -1.25
C GLY A 308 0.66 -8.68 -2.72
N ASP A 309 1.00 -9.77 -3.40
CA ASP A 309 0.61 -10.06 -4.78
C ASP A 309 -0.53 -11.10 -4.79
N ARG A 310 -1.61 -10.82 -5.52
CA ARG A 310 -2.64 -11.80 -5.91
C ARG A 310 -2.30 -12.30 -7.31
N TRP A 311 -1.56 -13.40 -7.35
CA TRP A 311 -1.08 -14.00 -8.59
C TRP A 311 -2.21 -14.58 -9.44
N ASN A 312 -2.13 -14.35 -10.75
CA ASN A 312 -2.95 -14.99 -11.75
C ASN A 312 -2.01 -15.80 -12.68
N PRO A 313 -1.93 -17.14 -12.55
CA PRO A 313 -0.98 -17.94 -13.33
C PRO A 313 -1.28 -17.96 -14.84
N ASP A 314 -2.55 -17.79 -15.23
CA ASP A 314 -2.97 -17.73 -16.63
C ASP A 314 -2.71 -16.36 -17.27
N ASP A 315 -2.57 -15.29 -16.47
CA ASP A 315 -2.33 -13.92 -16.91
C ASP A 315 -1.54 -13.10 -15.86
N LEU A 316 -0.24 -13.35 -15.77
CA LEU A 316 0.65 -12.69 -14.79
C LEU A 316 0.72 -11.15 -14.96
N ASN A 317 0.54 -10.67 -16.19
CA ASN A 317 0.45 -9.26 -16.53
C ASN A 317 -0.68 -8.57 -15.74
N HIS A 318 -1.82 -9.24 -15.56
CA HIS A 318 -2.98 -8.76 -14.81
C HIS A 318 -3.10 -9.32 -13.37
N SER A 319 -2.01 -9.84 -12.78
CA SER A 319 -1.96 -10.12 -11.33
C SER A 319 -2.15 -8.83 -10.51
N LEU A 320 -2.82 -8.90 -9.36
CA LEU A 320 -3.38 -7.72 -8.68
C LEU A 320 -2.66 -7.42 -7.34
N PRO A 321 -2.35 -6.16 -7.02
CA PRO A 321 -1.76 -5.78 -5.74
C PRO A 321 -2.82 -5.79 -4.61
N VAL A 322 -2.49 -6.42 -3.48
CA VAL A 322 -3.29 -6.37 -2.24
C VAL A 322 -2.48 -5.61 -1.19
N TRP A 323 -2.78 -4.31 -1.05
CA TRP A 323 -2.08 -3.40 -0.16
C TRP A 323 -3.00 -3.00 1.00
N LEU A 324 -2.69 -3.43 2.22
CA LEU A 324 -3.57 -3.32 3.39
C LEU A 324 -2.84 -2.74 4.62
N PRO A 325 -3.54 -2.06 5.54
CA PRO A 325 -2.92 -1.51 6.75
C PRO A 325 -2.64 -2.64 7.74
N LEU A 326 -1.35 -2.89 8.00
CA LEU A 326 -0.92 -3.88 8.99
C LEU A 326 -0.80 -3.21 10.37
N THR A 327 -1.58 -3.69 11.33
CA THR A 327 -1.48 -3.24 12.72
C THR A 327 -0.43 -4.07 13.45
N ILE A 328 0.56 -3.41 14.07
CA ILE A 328 1.51 -4.06 14.99
C ILE A 328 1.33 -3.47 16.40
N SER A 329 0.98 -4.32 17.37
CA SER A 329 0.71 -3.92 18.76
C SER A 329 1.40 -4.87 19.74
N GLY A 330 2.39 -4.35 20.47
CA GLY A 330 3.22 -5.14 21.38
C GLY A 330 4.02 -6.22 20.64
N THR A 331 3.56 -7.46 20.72
CA THR A 331 4.13 -8.63 20.01
C THR A 331 3.22 -9.19 18.92
N GLN A 332 2.03 -8.61 18.73
CA GLN A 332 1.03 -9.10 17.78
C GLN A 332 1.06 -8.27 16.49
N ALA A 333 0.99 -8.96 15.35
CA ALA A 333 0.66 -8.38 14.06
C ALA A 333 -0.75 -8.82 13.65
N THR A 334 -1.53 -7.93 13.03
CA THR A 334 -2.91 -8.20 12.62
C THR A 334 -3.23 -7.44 11.33
N LEU A 335 -3.86 -8.14 10.38
CA LEU A 335 -4.30 -7.63 9.11
C LEU A 335 -5.81 -7.86 8.96
N SER A 336 -6.53 -6.81 8.59
CA SER A 336 -7.96 -6.85 8.28
C SER A 336 -8.18 -6.44 6.84
N TRP A 337 -9.22 -6.98 6.21
CA TRP A 337 -9.68 -6.48 4.92
C TRP A 337 -10.28 -5.09 5.07
N HIS A 338 -10.00 -4.21 4.11
CA HIS A 338 -10.70 -2.95 3.91
C HIS A 338 -10.83 -2.74 2.40
N SER A 339 -12.05 -2.55 1.87
CA SER A 339 -12.25 -2.36 0.42
C SER A 339 -11.61 -1.09 -0.12
N ALA A 340 -11.51 -0.06 0.73
CA ALA A 340 -10.80 1.18 0.50
C ALA A 340 -10.28 1.70 1.84
N TRP A 341 -9.07 2.24 1.88
CA TRP A 341 -8.49 2.85 3.08
C TRP A 341 -7.51 3.96 2.70
N SER A 342 -7.42 5.00 3.50
CA SER A 342 -6.56 6.16 3.23
C SER A 342 -5.30 6.16 4.07
N ILE A 343 -4.17 6.59 3.50
CA ILE A 343 -2.90 6.77 4.20
C ILE A 343 -2.32 8.17 3.97
N ASP A 344 -1.97 8.85 5.05
CA ASP A 344 -1.23 10.11 5.04
C ASP A 344 0.24 9.80 5.36
N THR A 345 1.10 9.86 4.33
CA THR A 345 2.54 9.59 4.46
C THR A 345 3.33 10.73 5.12
N ALA A 346 2.72 11.91 5.35
CA ALA A 346 3.34 13.03 6.05
C ALA A 346 3.11 12.98 7.57
N THR A 347 1.95 12.49 8.04
CA THR A 347 1.76 12.14 9.47
C THR A 347 2.12 10.70 9.79
N GLY A 348 2.11 9.82 8.80
CA GLY A 348 2.29 8.37 8.97
C GLY A 348 1.01 7.66 9.42
N SER A 349 -0.11 8.38 9.50
CA SER A 349 -1.40 7.87 9.95
C SER A 349 -2.16 7.20 8.81
N TRP A 350 -3.01 6.22 9.13
CA TRP A 350 -4.00 5.68 8.20
C TRP A 350 -5.41 5.74 8.80
N SER A 351 -6.40 5.69 7.93
CA SER A 351 -7.81 5.58 8.29
C SER A 351 -8.55 4.84 7.18
N ALA A 352 -9.15 3.70 7.48
CA ALA A 352 -10.29 3.25 6.70
C ALA A 352 -11.50 4.13 7.08
N GLU A 353 -12.36 4.46 6.12
CA GLU A 353 -13.78 4.60 6.49
C GLU A 353 -14.22 3.19 6.88
N SER A 354 -14.42 2.94 8.19
CA SER A 354 -15.01 1.67 8.56
C SER A 354 -16.47 1.71 8.08
N SER A 355 -16.86 0.64 7.39
CA SER A 355 -18.12 0.60 6.66
C SER A 355 -19.23 -0.03 7.50
N ARG A 356 -19.16 0.18 8.82
CA ARG A 356 -20.05 -0.44 9.80
C ARG A 356 -21.37 0.28 9.79
N LEU A 357 -22.44 -0.47 9.62
CA LEU A 357 -23.80 0.05 9.65
C LEU A 357 -24.33 -0.08 11.08
N VAL A 358 -24.22 0.99 11.87
CA VAL A 358 -24.61 1.01 13.28
C VAL A 358 -26.06 1.47 13.42
N GLY A 359 -26.95 0.57 13.88
CA GLY A 359 -28.37 0.85 14.03
C GLY A 359 -28.64 1.94 15.06
N VAL A 360 -29.22 3.06 14.63
CA VAL A 360 -29.34 4.30 15.45
C VAL A 360 -30.21 4.11 16.70
N LEU A 361 -31.18 3.19 16.69
CA LEU A 361 -31.96 2.83 17.89
C LEU A 361 -31.22 1.90 18.86
N SER A 362 -30.30 1.06 18.36
CA SER A 362 -29.73 -0.07 19.10
C SER A 362 -28.30 0.16 19.59
N GLY A 363 -27.53 1.02 18.92
CA GLY A 363 -26.07 1.12 19.13
C GLY A 363 -25.33 -0.15 18.72
N ARG A 364 -25.91 -0.94 17.79
CA ARG A 364 -25.43 -2.26 17.38
C ARG A 364 -25.18 -2.31 15.87
N CYS A 365 -24.13 -3.01 15.49
CA CYS A 365 -23.70 -3.17 14.12
C CYS A 365 -24.62 -4.15 13.36
N LEU A 366 -24.78 -3.93 12.06
CA LEU A 366 -25.23 -4.94 11.12
C LEU A 366 -24.17 -6.05 11.05
N ASP A 367 -24.55 -7.26 11.43
CA ASP A 367 -23.64 -8.37 11.66
C ASP A 367 -24.07 -9.60 10.85
N VAL A 368 -23.12 -10.28 10.20
CA VAL A 368 -23.36 -11.59 9.57
C VAL A 368 -23.29 -12.67 10.65
N THR A 369 -24.44 -13.30 10.93
CA THR A 369 -24.63 -14.25 12.05
C THR A 369 -23.48 -15.24 12.22
N ASN A 370 -22.91 -15.29 13.43
CA ASN A 370 -21.76 -16.13 13.80
C ASN A 370 -20.49 -15.96 12.94
N ALA A 371 -20.32 -14.82 12.26
CA ALA A 371 -19.25 -14.56 11.30
C ALA A 371 -19.13 -15.63 10.18
N SER A 372 -20.25 -16.27 9.82
CA SER A 372 -20.26 -17.26 8.75
C SER A 372 -20.10 -16.58 7.38
N GLN A 373 -19.26 -17.17 6.53
CA GLN A 373 -19.08 -16.78 5.12
C GLN A 373 -19.95 -17.61 4.16
N SER A 374 -20.87 -18.44 4.66
CA SER A 374 -21.74 -19.26 3.81
C SER A 374 -22.87 -18.42 3.18
N PRO A 375 -23.06 -18.41 1.85
CA PRO A 375 -24.22 -17.82 1.21
C PRO A 375 -25.54 -18.36 1.79
N GLY A 376 -26.50 -17.46 2.03
CA GLY A 376 -27.75 -17.76 2.74
C GLY A 376 -27.68 -17.51 4.26
N THR A 377 -26.51 -17.15 4.82
CA THR A 377 -26.43 -16.73 6.22
C THR A 377 -27.23 -15.43 6.44
N ARG A 378 -27.94 -15.37 7.57
CA ARG A 378 -28.76 -14.23 8.00
C ARG A 378 -27.89 -13.04 8.40
N VAL A 379 -28.42 -11.82 8.25
CA VAL A 379 -27.92 -10.65 9.00
C VAL A 379 -28.81 -10.29 10.18
N GLU A 380 -28.18 -9.79 11.24
CA GLU A 380 -28.78 -9.42 12.50
C GLU A 380 -28.12 -8.17 13.12
N LEU A 381 -28.62 -7.71 14.26
CA LEU A 381 -27.93 -6.75 15.12
C LEU A 381 -27.00 -7.50 16.09
N TRP A 382 -25.76 -7.03 16.22
CA TRP A 382 -24.84 -7.49 17.25
C TRP A 382 -24.01 -6.33 17.84
N ASP A 383 -23.46 -6.53 19.04
CA ASP A 383 -22.52 -5.59 19.65
C ASP A 383 -21.31 -5.35 18.73
N CYS A 384 -20.97 -4.09 18.49
CA CYS A 384 -19.90 -3.71 17.59
C CYS A 384 -18.53 -4.18 18.13
N ASN A 385 -17.98 -5.26 17.54
CA ASN A 385 -16.86 -6.04 18.10
C ASN A 385 -15.52 -5.86 17.34
N GLY A 386 -15.57 -5.44 16.06
CA GLY A 386 -14.41 -5.21 15.20
C GLY A 386 -14.13 -6.33 14.18
N GLY A 387 -14.98 -7.36 14.13
CA GLY A 387 -14.86 -8.44 13.14
C GLY A 387 -15.22 -8.00 11.72
N THR A 388 -14.61 -8.66 10.73
CA THR A 388 -14.89 -8.46 9.30
C THR A 388 -16.34 -8.77 8.91
N ASN A 389 -17.07 -9.53 9.74
CA ASN A 389 -18.51 -9.79 9.62
C ASN A 389 -19.39 -8.56 9.92
N GLN A 390 -18.80 -7.41 10.27
CA GLN A 390 -19.49 -6.14 10.53
C GLN A 390 -19.07 -5.01 9.57
N ASP A 391 -18.15 -5.25 8.62
CA ASP A 391 -17.65 -4.25 7.67
C ASP A 391 -18.35 -4.41 6.31
N TRP A 392 -19.18 -3.42 5.93
CA TRP A 392 -20.10 -3.46 4.79
C TRP A 392 -19.73 -2.48 3.67
N ALA A 393 -18.67 -2.80 2.93
CA ALA A 393 -18.09 -2.03 1.84
C ALA A 393 -19.13 -1.59 0.78
N PRO A 394 -19.46 -0.28 0.65
CA PRO A 394 -20.35 0.22 -0.39
C PRO A 394 -19.62 0.28 -1.75
N THR A 395 -20.27 -0.17 -2.83
CA THR A 395 -19.69 -0.13 -4.18
C THR A 395 -20.34 0.91 -5.08
N ALA A 396 -19.64 1.32 -6.15
CA ALA A 396 -20.19 2.21 -7.17
C ALA A 396 -21.38 1.61 -7.95
N ALA A 397 -21.61 0.30 -7.86
CA ALA A 397 -22.80 -0.38 -8.39
C ALA A 397 -24.00 -0.32 -7.43
N GLY A 398 -23.83 0.27 -6.24
CA GLY A 398 -24.84 0.32 -5.17
C GLY A 398 -24.88 -0.92 -4.28
N GLU A 399 -23.92 -1.84 -4.40
CA GLU A 399 -23.88 -3.03 -3.53
C GLU A 399 -23.35 -2.65 -2.14
N LEU A 400 -23.71 -3.43 -1.12
CA LEU A 400 -23.06 -3.44 0.20
C LEU A 400 -22.39 -4.80 0.37
N ARG A 401 -21.06 -4.85 0.36
CA ARG A 401 -20.28 -6.10 0.35
C ARG A 401 -19.63 -6.40 1.70
N VAL A 402 -19.52 -7.67 2.03
CA VAL A 402 -18.82 -8.18 3.22
C VAL A 402 -17.91 -9.35 2.80
N TYR A 403 -16.76 -9.47 3.45
CA TYR A 403 -15.65 -10.39 3.12
C TYR A 403 -15.01 -10.19 1.71
N GLY A 404 -15.67 -9.52 0.76
CA GLY A 404 -15.12 -9.06 -0.52
C GLY A 404 -16.00 -9.39 -1.74
N ASP A 405 -16.52 -10.61 -1.78
CA ASP A 405 -17.31 -11.17 -2.89
C ASP A 405 -18.79 -11.42 -2.53
N LEU A 406 -19.17 -11.36 -1.25
CA LEU A 406 -20.55 -11.51 -0.79
C LEU A 406 -21.24 -10.16 -0.63
N CYS A 407 -22.50 -10.10 -1.08
CA CYS A 407 -23.36 -8.92 -1.08
C CYS A 407 -24.50 -9.07 -0.05
N LEU A 408 -24.93 -7.95 0.53
CA LEU A 408 -26.16 -7.84 1.31
C LEU A 408 -27.36 -8.07 0.38
N ASP A 409 -28.02 -9.21 0.54
CA ASP A 409 -29.00 -9.76 -0.41
C ASP A 409 -30.39 -9.87 0.22
N VAL A 410 -31.42 -9.41 -0.50
CA VAL A 410 -32.81 -9.75 -0.18
C VAL A 410 -33.17 -11.09 -0.83
N PHE A 411 -33.28 -12.13 0.00
CA PHE A 411 -33.41 -13.51 -0.47
C PHE A 411 -34.66 -13.71 -1.36
N ASP A 412 -34.51 -14.58 -2.37
CA ASP A 412 -35.49 -14.87 -3.42
C ASP A 412 -36.03 -13.62 -4.15
N GLN A 413 -35.29 -12.50 -4.15
CA GLN A 413 -35.70 -11.22 -4.74
C GLN A 413 -37.05 -10.69 -4.21
N ARG A 414 -37.33 -10.94 -2.92
CA ARG A 414 -38.62 -10.61 -2.29
C ARG A 414 -38.80 -9.09 -2.08
N THR A 415 -39.85 -8.52 -2.65
CA THR A 415 -40.15 -7.07 -2.58
C THR A 415 -41.14 -6.68 -1.47
N THR A 416 -41.36 -7.53 -0.45
CA THR A 416 -42.37 -7.33 0.60
C THR A 416 -41.77 -7.00 1.96
N ALA A 417 -42.50 -6.23 2.78
CA ALA A 417 -42.08 -5.95 4.17
C ALA A 417 -42.07 -7.25 5.00
N GLY A 418 -41.04 -7.40 5.84
CA GLY A 418 -40.71 -8.65 6.53
C GLY A 418 -39.84 -9.62 5.72
N ALA A 419 -39.46 -9.28 4.48
CA ALA A 419 -38.57 -10.13 3.68
C ALA A 419 -37.20 -10.34 4.37
N PRO A 420 -36.66 -11.57 4.36
CA PRO A 420 -35.37 -11.89 4.96
C PRO A 420 -34.21 -11.32 4.13
N ILE A 421 -33.33 -10.57 4.81
CA ILE A 421 -32.05 -10.07 4.27
C ILE A 421 -30.89 -10.90 4.84
N GLY A 422 -29.89 -11.22 4.03
CA GLY A 422 -28.68 -11.93 4.48
C GLY A 422 -27.49 -11.67 3.56
N ILE A 423 -26.57 -12.62 3.49
CA ILE A 423 -25.45 -12.59 2.52
C ILE A 423 -25.68 -13.58 1.37
N TRP A 424 -25.29 -13.19 0.17
CA TRP A 424 -25.21 -14.08 -0.99
C TRP A 424 -24.06 -13.65 -1.91
N GLY A 425 -23.54 -14.53 -2.76
CA GLY A 425 -22.51 -14.15 -3.74
C GLY A 425 -23.00 -13.00 -4.65
N CYS A 426 -22.16 -11.98 -4.85
CA CYS A 426 -22.51 -10.81 -5.64
C CYS A 426 -22.79 -11.20 -7.11
N ASN A 427 -23.98 -10.86 -7.60
CA ASN A 427 -24.47 -11.23 -8.93
C ASN A 427 -24.97 -10.03 -9.76
N GLY A 428 -24.88 -8.81 -9.22
CA GLY A 428 -25.30 -7.58 -9.89
C GLY A 428 -26.83 -7.41 -10.01
N GLY A 429 -27.64 -8.27 -9.36
CA GLY A 429 -29.09 -8.14 -9.28
C GLY A 429 -29.55 -6.98 -8.40
N ASP A 430 -30.72 -6.41 -8.69
CA ASP A 430 -31.22 -5.23 -7.95
C ASP A 430 -31.68 -5.56 -6.52
N ASN A 431 -31.81 -6.84 -6.17
CA ASN A 431 -32.04 -7.32 -4.79
C ASN A 431 -30.79 -7.23 -3.90
N GLN A 432 -29.61 -6.95 -4.49
CA GLN A 432 -28.34 -6.75 -3.80
C GLN A 432 -27.90 -5.28 -3.77
N LYS A 433 -28.70 -4.36 -4.35
CA LYS A 433 -28.37 -2.94 -4.47
C LYS A 433 -29.17 -2.09 -3.50
N TRP A 434 -28.51 -1.08 -2.94
CA TRP A 434 -28.97 -0.28 -1.82
C TRP A 434 -28.64 1.20 -2.02
N THR A 435 -29.64 2.06 -1.87
CA THR A 435 -29.46 3.51 -1.83
C THR A 435 -29.21 3.94 -0.37
N LEU A 436 -28.01 4.47 -0.09
CA LEU A 436 -27.64 4.99 1.23
C LEU A 436 -28.00 6.49 1.30
N ASN A 437 -29.03 6.84 2.06
CA ASN A 437 -29.54 8.21 2.15
C ASN A 437 -28.86 9.03 3.26
N ALA A 438 -28.81 10.34 3.06
CA ALA A 438 -28.23 11.29 4.02
C ALA A 438 -29.00 11.42 5.36
N ASP A 439 -30.22 10.85 5.46
CA ASP A 439 -30.99 10.79 6.71
C ASP A 439 -30.71 9.53 7.56
N GLY A 440 -29.80 8.67 7.07
CA GLY A 440 -29.42 7.38 7.67
C GLY A 440 -30.25 6.20 7.16
N THR A 441 -31.28 6.39 6.33
CA THR A 441 -32.02 5.26 5.76
C THR A 441 -31.23 4.57 4.65
N ILE A 442 -31.35 3.23 4.58
CA ILE A 442 -30.74 2.40 3.54
C ILE A 442 -31.87 1.67 2.83
N VAL A 443 -32.05 1.89 1.53
CA VAL A 443 -33.25 1.48 0.77
C VAL A 443 -32.88 0.51 -0.34
N GLY A 444 -33.49 -0.68 -0.36
CA GLY A 444 -33.23 -1.69 -1.38
C GLY A 444 -33.80 -1.28 -2.74
N VAL A 445 -32.95 -1.19 -3.77
CA VAL A 445 -33.26 -0.61 -5.09
C VAL A 445 -34.42 -1.31 -5.78
N GLN A 446 -34.48 -2.65 -5.75
CA GLN A 446 -35.59 -3.41 -6.34
C GLN A 446 -36.94 -3.20 -5.65
N SER A 447 -36.95 -2.90 -4.35
CA SER A 447 -38.17 -2.95 -3.52
C SER A 447 -38.70 -1.58 -3.08
N GLY A 448 -37.84 -0.55 -3.01
CA GLY A 448 -38.17 0.72 -2.36
C GLY A 448 -38.38 0.61 -0.85
N LEU A 449 -38.01 -0.52 -0.22
CA LEU A 449 -38.17 -0.77 1.21
C LEU A 449 -36.85 -0.59 1.96
N CYS A 450 -36.95 -0.22 3.24
CA CYS A 450 -35.82 0.13 4.09
C CYS A 450 -35.21 -1.09 4.79
N LEU A 451 -33.89 -1.11 4.91
CA LEU A 451 -33.13 -1.98 5.80
C LEU A 451 -33.55 -1.72 7.25
N SER A 452 -34.20 -2.69 7.89
CA SER A 452 -34.92 -2.50 9.16
C SER A 452 -34.55 -3.56 10.17
N ALA A 453 -34.19 -3.15 11.40
CA ALA A 453 -34.19 -4.05 12.54
C ALA A 453 -35.63 -4.56 12.78
N ASN A 454 -35.81 -5.88 12.81
CA ASN A 454 -37.13 -6.49 12.81
C ASN A 454 -37.92 -6.11 14.07
N LYS A 455 -39.17 -5.64 13.88
CA LYS A 455 -40.07 -5.13 14.94
C LYS A 455 -39.44 -4.06 15.87
N ALA A 456 -38.45 -3.32 15.38
CA ALA A 456 -37.67 -2.35 16.17
C ALA A 456 -36.96 -2.96 17.40
N GLY A 457 -36.59 -4.24 17.35
CA GLY A 457 -35.75 -4.88 18.36
C GLY A 457 -34.35 -4.25 18.45
N THR A 458 -33.74 -4.33 19.63
CA THR A 458 -32.46 -3.67 19.95
C THR A 458 -31.40 -4.58 20.54
N ALA A 459 -31.70 -5.86 20.77
CA ALA A 459 -30.79 -6.82 21.38
C ALA A 459 -29.92 -7.54 20.33
N ASN A 460 -28.80 -8.14 20.78
CA ASN A 460 -28.04 -9.10 19.99
C ASN A 460 -28.97 -10.21 19.48
N GLY A 461 -28.79 -10.61 18.22
CA GLY A 461 -29.65 -11.61 17.57
C GLY A 461 -30.99 -11.07 17.07
N THR A 462 -31.21 -9.75 17.06
CA THR A 462 -32.40 -9.15 16.40
C THR A 462 -32.21 -9.26 14.88
N PRO A 463 -33.04 -10.02 14.14
CA PRO A 463 -32.84 -10.19 12.70
C PRO A 463 -33.06 -8.88 11.93
N VAL A 464 -32.36 -8.71 10.81
CA VAL A 464 -32.59 -7.57 9.89
C VAL A 464 -33.39 -8.03 8.66
N THR A 465 -34.34 -7.18 8.24
CA THR A 465 -35.39 -7.47 7.26
C THR A 465 -35.76 -6.22 6.46
N LEU A 466 -36.39 -6.36 5.28
CA LEU A 466 -37.02 -5.22 4.63
C LEU A 466 -38.21 -4.71 5.46
N GLY A 467 -38.37 -3.40 5.59
CA GLY A 467 -39.51 -2.75 6.22
C GLY A 467 -40.03 -1.58 5.39
N THR A 468 -41.33 -1.27 5.49
CA THR A 468 -41.89 -0.03 4.93
C THR A 468 -41.14 1.16 5.50
N CYS A 469 -40.61 2.03 4.64
CA CYS A 469 -39.83 3.19 5.07
C CYS A 469 -40.71 4.17 5.86
N THR A 470 -40.37 4.36 7.14
CA THR A 470 -41.02 5.30 8.08
C THR A 470 -40.05 6.37 8.58
N ALA A 471 -38.77 6.27 8.21
CA ALA A 471 -37.66 7.05 8.76
C ALA A 471 -37.54 6.97 10.31
N GLY A 472 -38.11 5.92 10.93
CA GLY A 472 -37.93 5.62 12.35
C GLY A 472 -36.49 5.18 12.66
N SER A 473 -36.04 5.37 13.90
CA SER A 473 -34.64 5.10 14.32
C SER A 473 -34.19 3.64 14.18
N HIS A 474 -35.12 2.68 14.07
CA HIS A 474 -34.83 1.26 13.78
C HIS A 474 -34.61 0.95 12.29
N GLN A 475 -34.72 1.96 11.44
CA GLN A 475 -34.48 1.93 9.98
C GLN A 475 -33.37 2.91 9.58
N ARG A 476 -32.68 3.50 10.56
CA ARG A 476 -31.55 4.41 10.36
C ARG A 476 -30.27 3.76 10.84
N TRP A 477 -29.23 3.96 10.06
CA TRP A 477 -27.92 3.39 10.24
C TRP A 477 -26.89 4.52 10.17
N ALA A 478 -26.10 4.69 11.23
CA ALA A 478 -24.88 5.48 11.16
C ALA A 478 -23.81 4.69 10.38
N ARG A 479 -22.84 5.42 9.82
CA ARG A 479 -21.60 4.88 9.27
C ARG A 479 -20.47 5.34 10.19
N GLU A 480 -19.73 4.38 10.74
CA GLU A 480 -18.69 4.53 11.76
C GLU A 480 -17.50 3.63 11.45
#